data_AF-A0A0D0P6S9-F1
#
_entry.id   AF-A0A0D0P6S9-F1
#
_cell.length_a   1.000
_cell.length_b   1.000
_cell.length_c   1.000
_cell.angle_alpha   90.00
_cell.angle_beta   90.00
_cell.angle_gamma   90.00
#
_symmetry.space_group_name_H-M   'P 1'
#
loop_
_entity.id
_entity.type
_entity.pdbx_description
1 polymer ?
#
loop_
_entity_poly.entity_id
_entity_poly.type
_entity_poly.pdbx_seq_one_letter_code
_entity_poly.pdbx_strand_id
1 'polypeptide(L)'
;MPEPHTTDWSVRLRLVEVGDLTQAHAVLDTGVNLIEVDAEAHRSAQDPADPAIGDELAVGRALAALGQQLIHRGSTAAEAVESARRRDTP
;
A
#
# COMPACT_ATOMS: atom_id res chain seq x y z
N MET A 1 -25.94 -19.22 12.71
CA MET A 1 -24.99 -18.12 12.96
C MET A 1 -24.00 -18.12 11.80
N PRO A 2 -23.74 -16.98 11.13
CA PRO A 2 -22.70 -16.95 10.10
C PRO A 2 -21.34 -17.29 10.72
N GLU A 3 -20.56 -18.11 10.04
CA GLU A 3 -19.19 -18.42 10.45
C GLU A 3 -18.25 -17.26 10.10
N PRO A 4 -17.24 -16.96 10.92
CA PRO A 4 -16.26 -15.94 10.60
C PRO A 4 -15.43 -16.37 9.37
N HIS A 5 -15.18 -15.43 8.46
CA HIS A 5 -14.24 -15.59 7.37
C HIS A 5 -12.92 -14.88 7.71
N THR A 6 -11.80 -15.60 7.65
CA THR A 6 -10.46 -15.08 7.98
C THR A 6 -9.52 -15.24 6.79
N THR A 7 -8.70 -14.22 6.54
CA THR A 7 -7.63 -14.26 5.54
C THR A 7 -6.42 -13.51 6.09
N ASP A 8 -5.23 -14.00 5.77
CA ASP A 8 -3.95 -13.39 6.15
C ASP A 8 -3.26 -12.86 4.91
N TRP A 9 -2.86 -11.59 4.94
CA TRP A 9 -2.13 -10.93 3.87
C TRP A 9 -0.74 -10.53 4.33
N SER A 10 0.21 -10.47 3.39
CA SER A 10 1.60 -10.10 3.70
C SER A 10 2.06 -8.91 2.87
N VAL A 11 2.80 -8.01 3.50
CA VAL A 11 3.49 -6.91 2.82
C VAL A 11 4.98 -7.18 2.90
N ARG A 12 5.64 -7.19 1.73
CA ARG A 12 7.10 -7.23 1.62
C ARG A 12 7.61 -5.82 1.32
N LEU A 13 8.52 -5.34 2.15
CA LEU A 13 9.19 -4.05 1.96
C LEU A 13 10.65 -4.28 1.59
N ARG A 14 11.11 -3.62 0.53
CA ARG A 14 12.53 -3.51 0.19
C ARG A 14 12.92 -2.04 0.26
N LEU A 15 13.97 -1.76 1.01
CA LEU A 15 14.52 -0.42 1.14
C LEU A 15 15.87 -0.34 0.42
N VAL A 16 16.12 0.78 -0.24
CA VAL A 16 17.39 1.09 -0.91
C VAL A 16 17.75 2.53 -0.58
N GLU A 17 18.94 2.75 -0.02
CA GLU A 17 19.46 4.08 0.28
C GLU A 17 20.64 4.41 -0.64
N VAL A 18 20.60 5.60 -1.25
CA VAL A 18 21.67 6.16 -2.09
C VAL A 18 21.87 7.63 -1.74
N GLY A 19 22.92 7.93 -0.98
CA GLY A 19 23.21 9.29 -0.53
C GLY A 19 22.15 9.79 0.45
N ASP A 20 21.42 10.83 0.07
CA ASP A 20 20.36 11.44 0.89
C ASP A 20 18.96 10.95 0.51
N LEU A 21 18.85 9.96 -0.38
CA LEU A 21 17.60 9.39 -0.86
C LEU A 21 17.43 7.96 -0.34
N THR A 22 16.31 7.70 0.33
CA THR A 22 15.84 6.37 0.70
C THR A 22 14.59 6.04 -0.11
N GLN A 23 14.60 4.94 -0.86
CA GLN A 23 13.46 4.41 -1.58
C GLN A 23 12.91 3.17 -0.87
N ALA A 24 11.60 3.10 -0.69
CA ALA A 24 10.88 1.93 -0.21
C ALA A 24 9.96 1.39 -1.31
N HIS A 25 10.18 0.13 -1.69
CA HIS A 25 9.30 -0.62 -2.57
C HIS A 25 8.47 -1.61 -1.73
N ALA A 26 7.15 -1.44 -1.73
CA ALA A 26 6.22 -2.27 -0.98
C ALA A 26 5.36 -3.12 -1.91
N VAL A 27 5.32 -4.42 -1.64
CA VAL A 27 4.50 -5.40 -2.36
C VAL A 27 3.53 -6.04 -1.38
N LEU A 28 2.25 -5.75 -1.52
CA LEU A 28 1.17 -6.42 -0.81
C LEU A 28 0.70 -7.63 -1.64
N ASP A 29 0.66 -8.79 -1.01
CA ASP A 29 0.08 -10.02 -1.56
C ASP A 29 -1.25 -10.32 -0.86
N THR A 30 -2.33 -10.29 -1.62
CA THR A 30 -3.70 -10.54 -1.14
C THR A 30 -4.14 -12.01 -1.32
N GLY A 31 -3.25 -12.86 -1.84
CA GLY A 31 -3.54 -14.23 -2.25
C GLY A 31 -4.23 -14.34 -3.62
N VAL A 32 -4.80 -13.25 -4.14
CA VAL A 32 -5.44 -13.20 -5.47
C VAL A 32 -4.74 -12.25 -6.44
N ASN A 33 -4.09 -11.20 -5.91
CA ASN A 33 -3.32 -10.26 -6.70
C ASN A 33 -2.20 -9.63 -5.87
N LEU A 34 -1.26 -9.02 -6.59
CA LEU A 34 -0.22 -8.18 -6.01
C LEU A 34 -0.59 -6.72 -6.18
N ILE A 35 -0.27 -5.92 -5.16
CA ILE A 35 -0.32 -4.45 -5.22
C ILE A 35 1.06 -3.95 -4.88
N GLU A 36 1.66 -3.22 -5.82
CA GLU A 36 3.00 -2.66 -5.69
C GLU A 36 2.92 -1.14 -5.57
N VAL A 37 3.75 -0.58 -4.71
CA VAL A 37 4.00 0.86 -4.61
C VAL A 37 5.47 1.13 -4.36
N ASP A 38 5.92 2.26 -4.87
CA ASP A 38 7.19 2.85 -4.53
C ASP A 38 6.94 4.18 -3.81
N ALA A 39 7.76 4.46 -2.81
CA ALA A 39 7.81 5.75 -2.15
C ALA A 39 9.24 6.11 -1.78
N GLU A 40 9.48 7.40 -1.61
CA GLU A 40 10.81 7.94 -1.39
C GLU A 40 10.83 8.89 -0.18
N ALA A 41 11.97 8.97 0.49
CA ALA A 41 12.31 9.98 1.48
C ALA A 41 13.64 10.62 1.11
N HIS A 42 13.65 11.95 1.04
CA HIS A 42 14.86 12.74 0.87
C HIS A 42 15.20 13.43 2.19
N ARG A 43 16.43 13.24 2.65
CA ARG A 43 16.95 13.96 3.82
C ARG A 43 17.17 15.43 3.47
N SER A 44 16.72 16.35 4.33
CA SER A 44 17.11 17.76 4.18
C SER A 44 18.58 17.94 4.54
N ALA A 45 19.25 18.91 3.92
CA ALA A 45 20.64 19.24 4.24
C ALA A 45 20.83 19.69 5.71
N GLN A 46 19.75 20.08 6.38
CA GLN A 46 19.73 20.52 7.78
C GLN A 46 19.46 19.39 8.77
N ASP A 47 19.04 18.21 8.28
CA ASP A 47 18.67 17.08 9.12
C ASP A 47 19.90 16.22 9.46
N PRO A 48 19.93 15.58 10.63
CA PRO A 48 20.95 14.60 10.97
C PRO A 48 21.01 13.47 9.94
N ALA A 49 22.24 13.06 9.58
CA ALA A 49 22.49 11.94 8.68
C ALA A 49 22.25 10.58 9.38
N ASP A 50 20.99 10.34 9.80
CA ASP A 50 20.54 9.08 10.36
C ASP A 50 19.71 8.29 9.31
N PRO A 51 20.27 7.19 8.77
CA PRO A 51 19.57 6.31 7.82
C PRO A 51 18.19 5.84 8.30
N ALA A 52 18.02 5.59 9.60
CA ALA A 52 16.79 5.03 10.14
C ALA A 52 15.59 5.98 9.93
N ILE A 53 15.82 7.29 9.93
CA ILE A 53 14.76 8.29 9.68
C ILE A 53 14.28 8.20 8.23
N GLY A 54 15.19 8.05 7.27
CA GLY A 54 14.86 7.88 5.86
C GLY A 54 14.05 6.61 5.63
N ASP A 55 14.45 5.51 6.29
CA ASP A 55 13.77 4.22 6.23
C ASP A 55 12.33 4.32 6.74
N GLU A 56 12.13 4.85 7.95
CA GLU A 56 10.82 5.01 8.57
C GLU A 56 9.89 5.89 7.72
N LEU A 57 10.41 6.99 7.18
CA LEU A 57 9.64 7.91 6.33
C LEU A 57 9.28 7.28 4.98
N ALA A 58 10.22 6.63 4.31
CA ALA A 58 9.98 5.99 3.02
C ALA A 58 8.96 4.84 3.18
N VAL A 59 9.12 4.01 4.20
CA VAL A 59 8.18 2.92 4.52
C VAL A 59 6.79 3.48 4.87
N GLY A 60 6.72 4.49 5.74
CA GLY A 60 5.45 5.11 6.11
C GLY A 60 4.69 5.65 4.90
N ARG A 61 5.39 6.29 3.97
CA ARG A 61 4.82 6.78 2.70
C ARG A 61 4.35 5.63 1.81
N ALA A 62 5.13 4.56 1.69
CA ALA A 62 4.75 3.39 0.91
C ALA A 62 3.48 2.72 1.49
N LEU A 63 3.42 2.53 2.82
CA LEU A 63 2.26 1.95 3.48
C LEU A 63 1.02 2.84 3.36
N ALA A 64 1.17 4.16 3.43
CA ALA A 64 0.07 5.10 3.18
C ALA A 64 -0.45 4.99 1.74
N ALA A 65 0.45 4.89 0.75
CA ALA A 65 0.09 4.69 -0.65
C ALA A 65 -0.63 3.35 -0.89
N LEU A 66 -0.17 2.25 -0.26
CA LEU A 66 -0.89 0.97 -0.27
C LEU A 66 -2.29 1.10 0.31
N GLY A 67 -2.44 1.78 1.45
CA GLY A 67 -3.74 2.02 2.08
C GLY A 67 -4.70 2.76 1.16
N GLN A 68 -4.23 3.83 0.48
CA GLN A 68 -5.01 4.56 -0.50
C GLN A 68 -5.44 3.68 -1.68
N GLN A 69 -4.53 2.86 -2.22
CA GLN A 69 -4.87 1.92 -3.30
C GLN A 69 -5.91 0.89 -2.87
N LEU A 70 -5.79 0.33 -1.66
CA LEU A 70 -6.76 -0.65 -1.14
C LEU A 70 -8.16 -0.05 -1.01
N ILE A 71 -8.26 1.15 -0.43
CA ILE A 71 -9.53 1.87 -0.29
C ILE A 71 -10.14 2.11 -1.67
N HIS A 72 -9.34 2.63 -2.62
CA HIS A 72 -9.82 2.89 -3.97
C HIS A 72 -10.35 1.62 -4.66
N ARG A 73 -9.57 0.53 -4.64
CA ARG A 73 -9.98 -0.75 -5.25
C ARG A 73 -11.24 -1.31 -4.59
N GLY A 74 -11.34 -1.25 -3.27
CA GLY A 74 -12.52 -1.69 -2.52
C GLY A 74 -13.77 -0.91 -2.92
N SER A 75 -13.68 0.41 -3.00
CA SER A 75 -14.79 1.27 -3.43
C SER A 75 -15.23 0.96 -4.86
N THR A 76 -14.30 0.85 -5.80
CA THR A 76 -14.60 0.49 -7.20
C THR A 76 -15.26 -0.88 -7.32
N ALA A 77 -14.81 -1.87 -6.53
CA ALA A 77 -15.41 -3.20 -6.53
C ALA A 77 -16.86 -3.16 -6.02
N ALA A 78 -17.13 -2.41 -4.96
CA ALA A 78 -18.48 -2.24 -4.43
C ALA A 78 -19.43 -1.57 -5.46
N GLU A 79 -18.96 -0.51 -6.12
CA GLU A 79 -19.71 0.18 -7.17
C GLU A 79 -20.02 -0.73 -8.37
N ALA A 80 -19.07 -1.59 -8.76
CA ALA A 80 -19.25 -2.54 -9.85
C ALA A 80 -20.34 -3.59 -9.53
N VAL A 81 -20.33 -4.13 -8.30
CA VAL A 81 -21.35 -5.08 -7.84
C VAL A 81 -22.74 -4.44 -7.82
N GLU A 82 -22.85 -3.21 -7.32
CA GLU A 82 -24.12 -2.48 -7.28
C GLU A 82 -24.64 -2.15 -8.70
N SER A 83 -23.74 -1.79 -9.61
CA SER A 83 -24.09 -1.52 -11.00
C SER A 83 -24.54 -2.78 -11.75
N ALA A 84 -23.96 -3.95 -11.45
CA ALA A 84 -24.42 -5.23 -11.98
C ALA A 84 -25.84 -5.55 -11.51
N ARG A 85 -26.09 -5.47 -10.19
CA ARG A 85 -27.43 -5.69 -9.61
C ARG A 85 -28.51 -4.81 -10.26
N ARG A 86 -28.22 -3.53 -10.47
CA ARG A 86 -29.16 -2.60 -11.11
C ARG A 86 -29.49 -2.96 -12.56
N ARG A 87 -28.54 -3.51 -13.32
CA ARG A 87 -28.79 -3.97 -14.70
C ARG A 87 -29.63 -5.24 -14.75
N ASP A 88 -29.51 -6.09 -13.75
CA ASP A 88 -30.22 -7.38 -13.68
C ASP A 88 -31.64 -7.25 -13.12
N THR A 89 -32.02 -6.06 -12.62
CA THR A 89 -33.38 -5.77 -12.16
C THR A 89 -34.18 -5.12 -13.31
N PRO A 90 -35.28 -5.73 -13.80
CA PRO A 90 -36.03 -5.25 -14.97
C PRO A 90 -36.74 -3.91 -14.76
#